data_AF-A0A7K2YXC5-F1
#
_entry.id   AF-A0A7K2YXC5-F1
#
_cell.length_a   1.000
_cell.length_b   1.000
_cell.length_c   1.000
_cell.angle_alpha   90.00
_cell.angle_beta   90.00
_cell.angle_gamma   90.00
#
_symmetry.space_group_name_H-M   'P 1'
#
loop_
_entity.id
_entity.type
_entity.pdbx_description
1 polymer ?
#
loop_
_entity_poly.entity_id
_entity_poly.type
_entity_poly.pdbx_seq_one_letter_code
_entity_poly.pdbx_strand_id
1 'polypeptide(L)'
;MAHVPGIVWTVGEACDFLAASREVYDIVYSIFGALRYTDPERLLPLVRERLAPGGLLAFTVSAARPGALHGPRVDNLTLDTGVRMPVVHYAYDIAGWHDLLARHRFVVERSIDIPTLDGAGHRGLVFTARPTP
;
A
#
# COMPACT_ATOMS: atom_id res chain seq x y z
N MET A 1 6.57 8.62 23.19
CA MET A 1 6.60 9.02 21.77
C MET A 1 7.18 10.43 21.71
N ALA A 2 8.25 10.65 20.94
CA ALA A 2 8.89 11.97 20.87
C ALA A 2 8.02 12.95 20.07
N HIS A 3 7.84 14.17 20.57
CA HIS A 3 7.14 15.23 19.84
C HIS A 3 8.03 15.73 18.71
N VAL A 4 7.54 15.66 17.47
CA VAL A 4 8.15 16.30 16.30
C VAL A 4 7.16 17.34 15.77
N PRO A 5 7.49 18.64 15.76
CA PRO A 5 6.59 19.67 15.24
C PRO A 5 6.12 19.34 13.82
N GLY A 6 4.83 19.51 13.56
CA GLY A 6 4.22 19.20 12.26
C GLY A 6 3.93 17.72 12.01
N ILE A 7 4.15 16.83 12.99
CA ILE A 7 3.82 15.40 12.88
C ILE A 7 2.81 15.01 13.96
N VAL A 8 1.71 14.41 13.52
CA VAL A 8 0.75 13.72 14.38
C VAL A 8 0.89 12.23 14.16
N TRP A 9 1.00 11.50 15.26
CA TRP A 9 1.09 10.04 15.22
C TRP A 9 -0.20 9.44 15.78
N THR A 10 -0.74 8.47 15.06
CA THR A 10 -1.92 7.71 15.47
C THR A 10 -1.61 6.23 15.41
N VAL A 11 -2.02 5.49 16.45
CA VAL A 11 -1.94 4.04 16.48
C VAL A 11 -3.33 3.50 16.18
N GLY A 12 -3.45 2.68 15.12
CA GLY A 12 -4.73 2.08 14.73
C GLY A 12 -4.61 1.30 13.42
N GLU A 13 -5.68 0.58 13.08
CA GLU A 13 -5.83 -0.03 11.76
C GLU A 13 -6.18 1.05 10.73
N ALA A 14 -5.62 0.95 9.52
CA ALA A 14 -5.68 2.02 8.52
C ALA A 14 -7.11 2.28 7.98
N CYS A 15 -7.90 1.22 7.73
CA CYS A 15 -9.30 1.39 7.35
C CYS A 15 -10.10 2.02 8.47
N ASP A 16 -9.94 1.55 9.71
CA ASP A 16 -10.67 2.11 10.86
C ASP A 16 -10.35 3.60 11.05
N PHE A 17 -9.07 3.97 10.95
CA PHE A 17 -8.65 5.36 11.03
C PHE A 17 -9.24 6.22 9.89
N LEU A 18 -9.11 5.77 8.65
CA LEU A 18 -9.61 6.52 7.50
C LEU A 18 -11.13 6.61 7.52
N ALA A 19 -11.86 5.58 7.94
CA ALA A 19 -13.32 5.62 8.06
C ALA A 19 -13.77 6.63 9.14
N ALA A 20 -13.09 6.67 10.29
CA ALA A 20 -13.46 7.52 11.41
C ALA A 20 -13.00 8.99 11.28
N SER A 21 -11.95 9.25 10.49
CA SER A 21 -11.41 10.59 10.28
C SER A 21 -12.48 11.50 9.62
N ARG A 22 -12.24 12.81 9.57
CA ARG A 22 -12.93 13.74 8.64
C ARG A 22 -11.94 14.60 7.84
N GLU A 23 -10.66 14.31 8.01
CA GLU A 23 -9.59 15.03 7.34
C GLU A 23 -9.48 14.57 5.89
N VAL A 24 -9.01 15.50 5.07
CA VAL A 24 -8.73 15.30 3.66
C VAL A 24 -7.24 15.59 3.45
N TYR A 25 -6.59 14.77 2.66
CA TYR A 25 -5.14 14.79 2.47
C TYR A 25 -4.80 15.10 1.01
N ASP A 26 -3.80 15.97 0.80
CA ASP A 26 -3.26 16.20 -0.54
C ASP A 26 -2.49 14.98 -1.05
N ILE A 27 -1.84 14.25 -0.14
CA ILE A 27 -1.04 13.06 -0.43
C ILE A 27 -1.31 11.99 0.63
N VAL A 28 -1.60 10.78 0.17
CA VAL A 28 -1.58 9.56 0.98
C VAL A 28 -0.45 8.69 0.47
N TYR A 29 0.46 8.27 1.35
CA TYR A 29 1.53 7.36 0.97
C TYR A 29 1.65 6.13 1.86
N SER A 30 2.11 5.02 1.27
CA SER A 30 2.29 3.75 1.98
C SER A 30 3.54 3.02 1.45
N ILE A 31 4.62 3.05 2.21
CA ILE A 31 5.90 2.42 1.84
C ILE A 31 5.97 1.04 2.49
N PHE A 32 5.74 -0.02 1.72
CA PHE A 32 5.60 -1.40 2.21
C PHE A 32 4.66 -1.53 3.44
N GLY A 33 3.70 -0.60 3.55
CA GLY A 33 2.86 -0.39 4.73
C GLY A 33 1.44 -0.91 4.55
N ALA A 34 0.44 -0.10 4.91
CA ALA A 34 -0.96 -0.50 4.94
C ALA A 34 -1.46 -1.15 3.63
N LEU A 35 -1.08 -0.62 2.46
CA LEU A 35 -1.49 -1.21 1.17
C LEU A 35 -0.90 -2.61 0.91
N ARG A 36 0.14 -3.01 1.65
CA ARG A 36 0.67 -4.37 1.62
C ARG A 36 -0.07 -5.31 2.57
N TYR A 37 -0.58 -4.81 3.70
CA TYR A 37 -1.06 -5.65 4.81
C TYR A 37 -2.57 -5.58 5.06
N THR A 38 -3.26 -4.61 4.46
CA THR A 38 -4.71 -4.46 4.51
C THR A 38 -5.29 -4.80 3.14
N ASP A 39 -6.50 -5.37 3.12
CA ASP A 39 -7.20 -5.68 1.88
C ASP A 39 -7.33 -4.42 1.02
N PRO A 40 -6.68 -4.36 -0.17
CA PRO A 40 -6.71 -3.17 -0.99
C PRO A 40 -8.11 -2.87 -1.54
N GLU A 41 -9.00 -3.87 -1.65
CA GLU A 41 -10.41 -3.66 -2.01
C GLU A 41 -11.18 -2.87 -0.94
N ARG A 42 -10.74 -2.97 0.33
CA ARG A 42 -11.30 -2.21 1.46
C ARG A 42 -10.61 -0.86 1.64
N LEU A 43 -9.29 -0.83 1.50
CA LEU A 43 -8.49 0.36 1.81
C LEU A 43 -8.60 1.44 0.73
N LEU A 44 -8.58 1.07 -0.56
CA LEU A 44 -8.56 2.06 -1.63
C LEU A 44 -9.80 2.96 -1.71
N PRO A 45 -11.04 2.48 -1.50
CA PRO A 45 -12.20 3.36 -1.40
C PRO A 45 -12.05 4.44 -0.32
N LEU A 46 -11.53 4.06 0.85
CA LEU A 46 -11.32 4.97 1.98
C LEU A 46 -10.20 5.98 1.68
N VAL A 47 -9.09 5.52 1.09
CA VAL A 47 -8.03 6.41 0.62
C VAL A 47 -8.58 7.41 -0.39
N ARG A 48 -9.39 6.96 -1.36
CA ARG A 48 -10.00 7.83 -2.36
C ARG A 48 -10.89 8.88 -1.72
N GLU A 49 -11.74 8.48 -0.78
CA GLU A 49 -12.64 9.39 -0.05
C GLU A 49 -11.87 10.48 0.70
N ARG A 50 -10.67 10.15 1.21
CA ARG A 50 -9.86 11.07 2.01
C ARG A 50 -8.77 11.79 1.23
N LEU A 51 -8.71 11.62 -0.08
CA LEU A 51 -7.86 12.43 -0.94
C LEU A 51 -8.59 13.70 -1.37
N ALA A 52 -7.87 14.82 -1.34
CA ALA A 52 -8.34 16.08 -1.91
C ALA A 52 -8.58 15.92 -3.43
N PRO A 53 -9.42 16.76 -4.04
CA PRO A 53 -9.51 16.82 -5.50
C PRO A 53 -8.12 17.02 -6.13
N GLY A 54 -7.73 16.08 -7.01
CA GLY A 54 -6.39 16.08 -7.61
C GLY A 54 -5.26 15.56 -6.71
N GLY A 55 -5.57 15.02 -5.53
CA GLY A 55 -4.60 14.44 -4.60
C GLY A 55 -3.86 13.22 -5.16
N LEU A 56 -2.81 12.81 -4.46
CA LEU A 56 -1.91 11.74 -4.90
C LEU A 56 -1.91 10.55 -3.93
N LEU A 57 -2.11 9.35 -4.47
CA LEU A 57 -1.76 8.10 -3.82
C LEU A 57 -0.38 7.65 -4.31
N ALA A 58 0.59 7.49 -3.40
CA ALA A 58 1.91 6.96 -3.71
C ALA A 58 2.25 5.75 -2.82
N PHE A 59 2.61 4.61 -3.40
CA PHE A 59 2.88 3.44 -2.57
C PHE A 59 3.93 2.50 -3.14
N THR A 60 4.53 1.73 -2.22
CA THR A 60 5.42 0.63 -2.55
C THR A 60 4.92 -0.68 -1.96
N VAL A 61 5.05 -1.75 -2.72
CA VAL A 61 4.60 -3.11 -2.37
C VAL A 61 5.58 -4.14 -2.91
N SER A 62 5.59 -5.33 -2.34
CA SER A 62 6.33 -6.44 -2.94
C SER A 62 5.58 -6.96 -4.16
N ALA A 63 6.29 -7.20 -5.25
CA ALA A 63 5.72 -7.82 -6.43
C ALA A 63 5.34 -9.27 -6.13
N ALA A 64 4.21 -9.72 -6.67
CA ALA A 64 3.91 -11.15 -6.70
C ALA A 64 5.03 -11.91 -7.43
N ARG A 65 5.27 -13.16 -6.97
CA ARG A 65 6.16 -14.09 -7.66
C ARG A 65 5.58 -14.40 -9.05
N PRO A 66 6.40 -14.57 -10.09
CA PRO A 66 5.92 -14.98 -11.41
C PRO A 66 5.03 -16.23 -11.34
N GLY A 67 3.85 -16.18 -11.97
CA GLY A 67 2.88 -17.27 -11.97
C GLY A 67 2.10 -17.48 -10.67
N ALA A 68 2.36 -16.70 -9.61
CA ALA A 68 1.53 -16.74 -8.43
C ALA A 68 0.16 -16.11 -8.71
N LEU A 69 -0.90 -16.70 -8.17
CA LEU A 69 -2.22 -16.09 -8.17
C LEU A 69 -2.16 -14.72 -7.48
N HIS A 70 -3.18 -13.89 -7.68
CA HIS A 70 -3.33 -12.61 -6.96
C HIS A 70 -4.03 -12.80 -5.60
N GLY A 71 -3.93 -11.81 -4.72
CA GLY A 71 -4.67 -11.73 -3.45
C GLY A 71 -3.85 -12.07 -2.19
N PRO A 72 -4.51 -12.49 -1.09
CA PRO A 72 -3.88 -12.60 0.23
C PRO A 72 -2.90 -13.78 0.31
N ARG A 73 -1.72 -13.55 0.85
CA ARG A 73 -0.64 -14.53 1.02
C ARG A 73 -0.15 -14.49 2.46
N VAL A 74 0.09 -15.66 3.01
CA VAL A 74 0.79 -15.79 4.29
C VAL A 74 2.29 -15.78 4.04
N ASP A 75 2.99 -14.92 4.74
CA ASP A 75 4.46 -14.92 4.83
C ASP A 75 4.87 -14.82 6.30
N ASN A 76 6.15 -15.05 6.61
CA ASN A 76 6.67 -14.91 7.95
C ASN A 76 7.65 -13.74 8.02
N LEU A 77 7.29 -12.69 8.75
CA LEU A 77 8.24 -11.64 9.13
C LEU A 77 9.25 -12.21 10.12
N THR A 78 10.52 -11.93 9.88
CA THR A 78 11.58 -12.19 10.86
C THR A 78 11.73 -10.94 11.71
N LEU A 79 11.42 -11.05 13.00
CA LEU A 79 11.65 -9.98 13.96
C LEU A 79 13.16 -9.87 14.26
N ASP A 80 13.57 -8.76 14.85
CA ASP A 80 14.95 -8.53 15.32
C ASP A 80 15.45 -9.61 16.29
N THR A 81 14.53 -10.20 17.06
CA THR A 81 14.75 -11.35 17.95
C THR A 81 14.97 -12.68 17.22
N GLY A 82 14.81 -12.72 15.89
CA GLY A 82 14.85 -13.94 15.08
C GLY A 82 13.54 -14.72 15.05
N VAL A 83 12.53 -14.31 15.84
CA VAL A 83 11.20 -14.92 15.83
C VAL A 83 10.54 -14.75 14.46
N ARG A 84 9.96 -15.83 13.95
CA ARG A 84 9.16 -15.83 12.71
C ARG A 84 7.69 -15.64 13.06
N MET A 85 7.12 -14.52 12.65
CA MET A 85 5.73 -14.19 12.89
C MET A 85 4.93 -14.25 11.58
N PRO A 86 3.87 -15.07 11.50
CA PRO A 86 3.03 -15.14 10.31
C PRO A 86 2.27 -13.83 10.14
N VAL A 87 2.25 -13.32 8.90
CA VAL A 87 1.49 -12.16 8.48
C VAL A 87 0.77 -12.44 7.17
N VAL A 88 -0.41 -11.86 7.03
CA VAL A 88 -1.11 -11.83 5.74
C VAL A 88 -0.69 -10.56 5.01
N HIS A 89 -0.24 -10.70 3.77
CA HIS A 89 -0.01 -9.58 2.87
C HIS A 89 -0.71 -9.81 1.53
N TYR A 90 -0.96 -8.74 0.79
CA TYR A 90 -1.66 -8.79 -0.48
C TYR A 90 -0.65 -8.72 -1.63
N ALA A 91 -0.64 -9.76 -2.45
CA ALA A 91 0.32 -9.92 -3.54
C ALA A 91 -0.38 -9.83 -4.89
N TYR A 92 0.03 -8.85 -5.69
CA TYR A 92 -0.37 -8.65 -7.07
C TYR A 92 0.88 -8.37 -7.90
N ASP A 93 0.84 -8.73 -9.19
CA ASP A 93 1.82 -8.22 -10.15
C ASP A 93 1.45 -6.80 -10.57
N ILE A 94 2.25 -6.22 -11.48
CA ILE A 94 2.03 -4.86 -11.95
C ILE A 94 0.64 -4.68 -12.58
N ALA A 95 0.20 -5.64 -13.40
CA ALA A 95 -1.09 -5.58 -14.09
C ALA A 95 -2.25 -5.69 -13.09
N GLY A 96 -2.16 -6.60 -12.12
CA GLY A 96 -3.16 -6.75 -11.06
C GLY A 96 -3.31 -5.49 -10.23
N TRP A 97 -2.23 -4.77 -9.93
CA TRP A 97 -2.31 -3.46 -9.25
C TRP A 97 -2.95 -2.39 -10.13
N HIS A 98 -2.66 -2.34 -11.43
CA HIS A 98 -3.34 -1.44 -12.37
C HIS A 98 -4.84 -1.70 -12.40
N ASP A 99 -5.26 -2.97 -12.53
CA ASP A 99 -6.67 -3.35 -12.55
C ASP A 99 -7.39 -3.00 -11.25
N LEU A 100 -6.73 -3.22 -10.12
CA LEU A 100 -7.28 -2.92 -8.80
C LEU A 100 -7.44 -1.41 -8.60
N LEU A 101 -6.43 -0.62 -8.95
CA LEU A 101 -6.52 0.85 -8.90
C LEU A 101 -7.61 1.38 -9.83
N ALA A 102 -7.69 0.88 -11.06
CA ALA A 102 -8.70 1.31 -12.03
C ALA A 102 -10.14 1.01 -11.55
N ARG A 103 -10.39 -0.19 -10.99
CA ARG A 103 -11.69 -0.54 -10.38
C ARG A 103 -12.09 0.40 -9.25
N HIS A 104 -11.09 0.90 -8.51
CA HIS A 104 -11.28 1.88 -7.44
C HIS A 104 -11.13 3.32 -7.90
N ARG A 105 -11.31 3.60 -9.20
CA ARG A 105 -11.34 4.96 -9.75
C ARG A 105 -10.04 5.73 -9.49
N PHE A 106 -8.92 5.05 -9.65
CA PHE A 106 -7.60 5.66 -9.71
C PHE A 106 -7.01 5.52 -11.12
N VAL A 107 -6.35 6.57 -11.59
CA VAL A 107 -5.51 6.55 -12.78
C VAL A 107 -4.06 6.45 -12.34
N VAL A 108 -3.35 5.42 -12.80
CA VAL A 108 -1.93 5.26 -12.54
C VAL A 108 -1.13 6.28 -13.37
N GLU A 109 -0.40 7.17 -12.71
CA GLU A 109 0.54 8.09 -13.37
C GLU A 109 1.90 7.42 -13.59
N ARG A 110 2.31 6.55 -12.67
CA ARG A 110 3.59 5.86 -12.74
C ARG A 110 3.48 4.49 -12.09
N SER A 111 4.09 3.50 -12.72
CA SER A 111 4.35 2.19 -12.13
C SER A 111 5.78 1.77 -12.47
N ILE A 112 6.62 1.53 -11.48
CA ILE A 112 8.02 1.10 -11.65
C ILE A 112 8.18 -0.28 -11.03
N ASP A 113 8.80 -1.18 -11.78
CA ASP A 113 9.34 -2.43 -11.26
C ASP A 113 10.78 -2.21 -10.79
N ILE A 114 11.02 -2.36 -9.49
CA ILE A 114 12.33 -2.27 -8.87
C ILE A 114 12.91 -3.68 -8.76
N PRO A 115 13.92 -4.02 -9.59
CA PRO A 115 14.57 -5.31 -9.49
C PRO A 115 15.31 -5.41 -8.15
N THR A 116 15.41 -6.63 -7.64
CA THR A 116 16.23 -6.86 -6.46
C THR A 116 17.70 -6.67 -6.81
N LEU A 117 18.41 -5.87 -6.01
CA LEU A 117 19.86 -5.92 -5.98
C LEU A 117 20.26 -7.34 -5.54
N ASP A 118 21.05 -8.02 -6.37
CA ASP A 118 21.68 -9.32 -6.10
C ASP A 118 20.82 -10.59 -6.28
N GLY A 119 19.65 -10.51 -6.93
CA GLY A 119 18.90 -11.69 -7.40
C GLY A 119 18.28 -12.60 -6.32
N ALA A 120 18.57 -12.35 -5.05
CA ALA A 120 18.14 -13.18 -3.90
C ALA A 120 16.95 -12.63 -3.11
N GLY A 121 16.43 -11.44 -3.44
CA GLY A 121 15.44 -10.73 -2.62
C GLY A 121 14.10 -10.45 -3.31
N HIS A 122 13.18 -9.84 -2.57
CA HIS A 122 11.84 -9.50 -3.02
C HIS A 122 11.85 -8.31 -4.00
N ARG A 123 11.37 -8.54 -5.22
CA ARG A 123 11.13 -7.49 -6.21
C ARG A 123 10.11 -6.49 -5.68
N GLY A 124 10.39 -5.19 -5.80
CA GLY A 124 9.52 -4.12 -5.32
C GLY A 124 8.76 -3.47 -6.46
N LEU A 125 7.54 -3.00 -6.22
CA LEU A 125 6.79 -2.16 -7.14
C LEU A 125 6.59 -0.79 -6.51
N VAL A 126 6.66 0.27 -7.32
CA VAL A 126 6.32 1.64 -6.92
C VAL A 126 5.22 2.16 -7.81
N PHE A 127 4.18 2.71 -7.20
CA PHE A 127 3.06 3.31 -7.91
C PHE A 127 2.83 4.75 -7.46
N THR A 128 2.43 5.59 -8.41
CA THR A 128 1.73 6.84 -8.13
C THR A 128 0.44 6.86 -8.92
N ALA A 129 -0.66 7.22 -8.28
CA ALA A 129 -1.98 7.24 -8.89
C ALA A 129 -2.81 8.41 -8.36
N ARG A 130 -3.71 8.93 -9.19
CA ARG A 130 -4.65 10.00 -8.82
C ARG A 130 -6.09 9.49 -8.85
N PRO A 131 -6.97 9.97 -7.96
CA PRO A 131 -8.39 9.66 -8.07
C PRO A 131 -8.96 10.27 -9.36
N THR A 132 -9.84 9.55 -10.05
CA THR A 132 -10.64 10.13 -11.12
C THR A 132 -11.70 11.05 -10.51
N PRO A 133 -12.15 12.08 -11.26
CA PRO A 133 -13.38 12.80 -10.92
C PRO A 133 -14.59 11.86 -10.75
#